data_AF-A0A803N127-F1
#
_entry.id   AF-A0A803N127-F1
#
_cell.length_a   1.000
_cell.length_b   1.000
_cell.length_c   1.000
_cell.angle_alpha   90.00
_cell.angle_beta   90.00
_cell.angle_gamma   90.00
#
_symmetry.space_group_name_H-M   'P 1'
#
loop_
_entity.id
_entity.type
_entity.pdbx_description
1 polymer ?
#
loop_
_entity_poly.entity_id
_entity_poly.type
_entity_poly.pdbx_seq_one_letter_code
_entity_poly.pdbx_strand_id
1 'polypeptide(L)'
;MGWKAAQKLIRNWKILRGDNVKKHIKQGQGHEGGIFTVEAPLHVSNVQVVDPVTGKPCKVGIRYLEDGGKVRIARGIGASGSIIPRPEILKIRTTPRPTAPGPKDTPMDYVLEKTYDYKSGEGMPNL
;
A
#
# COMPACT_ATOMS: atom_id res chain seq x y z
N MET A 1 -12.60 -5.50 20.72
CA MET A 1 -12.26 -4.64 19.56
C MET A 1 -11.51 -5.46 18.49
N GLY A 2 -12.14 -6.49 17.90
CA GLY A 2 -11.38 -7.52 17.14
C GLY A 2 -12.09 -8.16 15.94
N TRP A 3 -13.32 -7.74 15.62
CA TRP A 3 -14.17 -8.43 14.63
C TRP A 3 -14.41 -7.58 13.37
N LYS A 4 -14.29 -6.25 13.47
CA LYS A 4 -14.37 -5.34 12.30
C LYS A 4 -13.14 -5.45 11.38
N ALA A 5 -11.98 -5.83 11.90
CA ALA A 5 -10.77 -6.05 11.09
C ALA A 5 -10.84 -7.35 10.28
N ALA A 6 -11.35 -8.43 10.89
CA ALA A 6 -11.54 -9.73 10.22
C ALA A 6 -12.60 -9.67 9.11
N GLN A 7 -13.68 -8.90 9.30
CA GLN A 7 -14.73 -8.75 8.29
C GLN A 7 -14.25 -8.01 7.03
N LYS A 8 -13.18 -7.18 7.14
CA LYS A 8 -12.54 -6.48 6.02
C LYS A 8 -11.65 -7.39 5.17
N LEU A 9 -11.22 -8.53 5.71
CA LEU A 9 -10.37 -9.52 5.03
C LEU A 9 -11.16 -10.56 4.21
N ILE A 10 -12.44 -10.77 4.53
CA ILE A 10 -13.28 -11.81 3.91
C ILE A 10 -14.06 -11.29 2.68
N ARG A 11 -14.29 -9.97 2.59
CA ARG A 11 -14.91 -9.35 1.40
C ARG A 11 -13.83 -8.73 0.53
N ASN A 12 -13.63 -9.27 -0.68
CA ASN A 12 -12.75 -8.71 -1.72
C ASN A 12 -13.33 -7.42 -2.35
N TRP A 13 -13.83 -6.49 -1.54
CA TRP A 13 -14.33 -5.20 -1.98
C TRP A 13 -13.20 -4.19 -2.18
N LYS A 14 -13.21 -3.49 -3.33
CA LYS A 14 -12.38 -2.30 -3.55
C LYS A 14 -13.29 -1.09 -3.67
N ILE A 15 -12.88 0.00 -3.03
CA ILE A 15 -13.50 1.31 -3.23
C ILE A 15 -12.78 1.92 -4.43
N LEU A 16 -13.54 2.26 -5.46
CA LEU A 16 -13.05 2.92 -6.67
C LEU A 16 -13.73 4.29 -6.74
N ARG A 17 -13.01 5.28 -7.26
CA ARG A 17 -13.50 6.65 -7.49
C ARG A 17 -14.52 6.73 -8.66
N GLY A 18 -15.55 5.89 -8.66
CA GLY A 18 -16.49 5.79 -9.77
C GLY A 18 -17.94 5.58 -9.35
N ASP A 19 -18.17 4.75 -8.33
CA ASP A 19 -19.52 4.42 -7.91
C ASP A 19 -19.96 5.35 -6.78
N ASN A 20 -20.81 6.30 -7.13
CA ASN A 20 -21.33 7.29 -6.22
C ASN A 20 -22.71 6.88 -5.71
N VAL A 21 -22.81 6.62 -4.40
CA VAL A 21 -24.09 6.39 -3.73
C VAL A 21 -24.45 7.62 -2.90
N LYS A 22 -25.70 8.07 -3.01
CA LYS A 22 -26.24 9.15 -2.19
C LYS A 22 -26.59 8.62 -0.80
N LYS A 23 -25.91 9.12 0.22
CA LYS A 23 -26.19 8.81 1.63
C LYS A 23 -26.86 10.00 2.29
N HIS A 24 -28.04 9.76 2.85
CA HIS A 24 -28.73 10.74 3.69
C HIS A 24 -28.18 10.63 5.11
N ILE A 25 -27.55 11.69 5.60
CA ILE A 25 -26.97 11.73 6.94
C ILE A 25 -27.76 12.73 7.77
N LYS A 26 -28.28 12.26 8.91
CA LYS A 26 -28.95 13.11 9.89
C LYS A 26 -27.91 13.99 10.60
N GLN A 27 -28.24 15.28 10.75
CA GLN A 27 -27.40 16.24 11.46
C GLN A 27 -27.17 15.84 12.93
N GLY A 28 -25.98 16.12 13.46
CA GLY A 28 -25.61 15.93 14.86
C GLY A 28 -24.61 16.98 15.32
N GLN A 29 -24.11 16.86 16.56
CA GLN A 29 -23.09 17.79 17.05
C GLN A 29 -21.76 17.55 16.33
N GLY A 30 -21.28 18.57 15.60
CA GLY A 30 -20.00 18.54 14.90
C GLY A 30 -20.06 18.11 13.43
N HIS A 31 -21.23 17.78 12.88
CA HIS A 31 -21.39 17.48 11.45
C HIS A 31 -22.70 18.02 10.88
N GLU A 32 -22.62 18.63 9.70
CA GLU A 32 -23.81 19.05 8.96
C GLU A 32 -24.62 17.85 8.47
N GLY A 33 -25.95 18.01 8.48
CA GLY A 33 -26.86 17.07 7.85
C GLY A 33 -27.00 17.35 6.36
N GLY A 34 -27.30 16.32 5.58
CA GLY A 34 -27.46 16.49 4.13
C GLY A 34 -27.36 15.20 3.35
N ILE A 35 -27.39 15.35 2.03
CA ILE A 35 -27.18 14.26 1.07
C ILE A 35 -25.72 14.30 0.66
N PHE A 36 -24.95 13.33 1.14
CA PHE A 36 -23.54 13.18 0.79
C PHE A 36 -23.40 12.17 -0.34
N THR A 37 -22.66 12.55 -1.37
CA THR A 37 -22.25 11.61 -2.42
C THR A 37 -20.99 10.92 -1.94
N VAL A 38 -21.09 9.62 -1.62
CA VAL A 38 -19.98 8.83 -1.06
C VAL A 38 -19.69 7.66 -1.98
N GLU A 39 -18.40 7.38 -2.17
CA GLU A 39 -17.94 6.23 -2.94
C GLU A 39 -18.43 4.92 -2.32
N ALA A 40 -18.97 4.04 -3.16
CA ALA A 40 -19.42 2.72 -2.79
C ALA A 40 -18.41 1.64 -3.23
N PRO A 41 -18.33 0.54 -2.46
CA PRO A 41 -17.48 -0.58 -2.82
C PRO A 41 -18.02 -1.34 -4.04
N LEU A 42 -17.12 -1.71 -4.94
CA LEU A 42 -17.38 -2.61 -6.06
C LEU A 42 -16.76 -3.98 -5.82
N HIS A 43 -17.42 -5.02 -6.33
CA HIS A 43 -16.87 -6.38 -6.32
C HIS A 43 -15.70 -6.49 -7.31
N VAL A 44 -14.62 -7.18 -6.91
CA VAL A 44 -13.39 -7.29 -7.70
C VAL A 44 -13.62 -7.85 -9.11
N SER A 45 -14.60 -8.73 -9.30
CA SER A 45 -14.91 -9.32 -10.61
C SER A 45 -15.45 -8.30 -11.64
N ASN A 46 -15.98 -7.16 -11.17
CA ASN A 46 -16.55 -6.13 -12.03
C ASN A 46 -15.51 -5.07 -12.45
N VAL A 47 -14.22 -5.30 -12.15
CA VAL A 47 -13.14 -4.33 -12.35
C VAL A 47 -12.01 -4.97 -13.15
N GLN A 48 -11.42 -4.20 -14.07
CA GLN A 48 -10.22 -4.60 -14.81
C GLN A 48 -9.08 -3.60 -14.63
N VAL A 49 -7.85 -4.08 -14.82
CA VAL A 49 -6.66 -3.23 -14.79
C VAL A 49 -6.50 -2.56 -16.15
N VAL A 50 -6.14 -1.29 -16.13
CA VAL A 50 -5.87 -0.51 -17.34
C VAL A 50 -4.40 -0.62 -17.70
N ASP A 51 -4.13 -0.84 -18.99
CA ASP A 51 -2.76 -0.80 -19.53
C ASP A 51 -2.24 0.65 -19.49
N PRO A 52 -1.07 0.92 -18.89
CA PRO A 52 -0.52 2.26 -18.77
C PRO A 52 -0.23 2.95 -20.11
N VAL A 53 -0.01 2.19 -21.18
CA VAL A 53 0.35 2.75 -22.49
C VAL A 53 -0.90 3.00 -23.34
N THR A 54 -1.78 1.99 -23.42
CA THR A 54 -2.92 2.04 -24.34
C THR A 54 -4.19 2.61 -23.70
N GLY A 55 -4.25 2.70 -22.36
CA GLY A 55 -5.44 3.11 -21.63
C GLY A 55 -6.62 2.12 -21.73
N LYS A 56 -6.41 0.96 -22.35
CA LYS A 56 -7.44 -0.06 -22.55
C LYS A 56 -7.47 -1.06 -21.39
N PRO A 57 -8.64 -1.67 -21.10
CA PRO A 57 -8.73 -2.74 -20.13
C PRO A 57 -7.92 -3.96 -20.61
N CYS A 58 -7.11 -4.53 -19.71
CA CYS A 58 -6.22 -5.64 -20.04
C CYS A 58 -6.22 -6.73 -18.96
N LYS A 59 -5.82 -7.95 -19.36
CA LYS A 59 -5.56 -9.04 -18.41
C LYS A 59 -4.13 -8.95 -17.91
N VAL A 60 -3.89 -9.35 -16.67
CA VAL A 60 -2.54 -9.34 -16.09
C VAL A 60 -1.87 -10.71 -16.24
N GLY A 61 -0.59 -10.72 -16.62
CA GLY A 61 0.32 -11.85 -16.53
C GLY A 61 1.45 -11.57 -15.55
N ILE A 62 2.21 -12.61 -15.21
CA ILE A 62 3.42 -12.51 -14.39
C ILE A 62 4.60 -12.97 -15.24
N ARG A 63 5.71 -12.23 -15.17
CA ARG A 63 7.00 -12.61 -15.76
C ARG A 63 8.11 -12.28 -14.77
N TYR A 64 9.21 -13.02 -14.86
CA TYR A 64 10.44 -12.73 -14.13
C TYR A 64 11.40 -11.99 -15.06
N LEU A 65 12.02 -10.93 -14.55
CA LEU A 65 13.13 -10.25 -15.21
C LEU A 65 14.42 -11.06 -15.04
N GLU A 66 15.45 -10.69 -15.79
CA GLU A 66 16.78 -11.31 -15.70
C GLU A 66 17.38 -11.14 -14.29
N ASP A 67 17.06 -10.03 -13.62
CA ASP A 67 17.45 -9.75 -12.23
C ASP A 67 16.68 -10.60 -11.18
N GLY A 68 15.79 -11.51 -11.61
CA GLY A 68 14.93 -12.31 -10.74
C GLY A 68 13.70 -11.57 -10.19
N GLY A 69 13.54 -10.28 -10.51
CA GLY A 69 12.40 -9.46 -10.11
C GLY A 69 11.08 -9.93 -10.72
N LYS A 70 10.05 -10.11 -9.89
CA LYS A 70 8.70 -10.50 -10.32
C LYS A 70 7.90 -9.28 -10.77
N VAL A 71 7.54 -9.22 -12.05
CA VAL A 71 6.77 -8.11 -12.62
C VAL A 71 5.44 -8.55 -13.21
N ARG A 72 4.48 -7.61 -13.25
CA ARG A 72 3.18 -7.80 -13.90
C ARG A 72 3.26 -7.30 -15.34
N ILE A 73 2.64 -8.02 -16.27
CA ILE A 73 2.63 -7.67 -17.71
C ILE A 73 1.18 -7.57 -18.21
N ALA A 74 0.90 -6.62 -19.09
CA ALA A 74 -0.37 -6.50 -19.78
C ALA A 74 -0.53 -7.59 -20.87
N ARG A 75 -1.65 -8.33 -20.86
CA ARG A 75 -1.98 -9.39 -21.84
C ARG A 75 -3.37 -9.17 -22.43
N GLY A 76 -3.55 -9.58 -23.69
CA GLY A 76 -4.85 -9.59 -24.37
C GLY A 76 -4.83 -8.88 -25.73
N ILE A 77 -5.96 -8.94 -26.43
CA ILE A 77 -6.15 -8.23 -27.70
C ILE A 77 -6.18 -6.72 -27.41
N GLY A 78 -5.24 -5.99 -27.99
CA GLY A 78 -5.07 -4.54 -27.78
C GLY A 78 -4.21 -4.13 -26.57
N ALA A 79 -3.58 -5.08 -25.87
CA ALA A 79 -2.62 -4.79 -24.80
C ALA A 79 -1.19 -4.67 -25.35
N SER A 80 -0.42 -3.71 -24.83
CA SER A 80 0.94 -3.40 -25.30
C SER A 80 2.02 -4.40 -24.90
N GLY A 81 1.71 -5.39 -24.05
CA GLY A 81 2.74 -6.26 -23.45
C GLY A 81 3.65 -5.54 -22.45
N SER A 82 3.30 -4.30 -22.07
CA SER A 82 4.10 -3.48 -21.17
C SER A 82 4.06 -4.00 -19.73
N ILE A 83 5.08 -3.62 -18.96
CA ILE A 83 5.16 -3.90 -17.53
C ILE A 83 4.21 -2.96 -16.79
N ILE A 84 3.32 -3.53 -15.97
CA ILE A 84 2.41 -2.78 -15.10
C ILE A 84 3.08 -2.68 -13.71
N PRO A 85 3.77 -1.57 -13.40
CA PRO A 85 4.50 -1.44 -12.14
C PRO A 85 3.55 -1.50 -10.94
N ARG A 86 4.10 -1.82 -9.78
CA ARG A 86 3.37 -1.65 -8.53
C ARG A 86 3.28 -0.14 -8.24
N PRO A 87 2.06 0.42 -8.10
CA PRO A 87 1.91 1.86 -7.86
C PRO A 87 2.53 2.26 -6.52
N GLU A 88 3.08 3.47 -6.46
CA GLU A 88 3.82 3.98 -5.30
C GLU A 88 2.96 4.13 -4.05
N ILE A 89 1.65 4.36 -4.21
CA ILE A 89 0.70 4.46 -3.10
C ILE A 89 0.70 3.21 -2.21
N LEU A 90 1.05 2.03 -2.75
CA LEU A 90 1.13 0.79 -2.00
C LEU A 90 2.43 0.61 -1.22
N LYS A 91 3.41 1.50 -1.41
CA LYS A 91 4.67 1.55 -0.65
C LYS A 91 4.56 2.49 0.55
N ILE A 92 3.64 3.45 0.49
CA ILE A 92 3.42 4.44 1.54
C ILE A 92 2.70 3.76 2.72
N ARG A 93 3.15 4.07 3.94
CA ARG A 93 2.49 3.64 5.17
C ARG A 93 1.24 4.49 5.40
N THR A 94 0.13 3.86 5.81
CA THR A 94 -1.11 4.57 6.14
C THR A 94 -0.91 5.57 7.29
N THR A 95 -0.03 5.24 8.23
CA THR A 95 0.39 6.14 9.30
C THR A 95 1.85 6.53 9.09
N PRO A 96 2.15 7.83 8.90
CA PRO A 96 3.53 8.29 8.75
C PRO A 96 4.30 8.03 10.06
N ARG A 97 5.55 7.61 9.96
CA ARG A 97 6.45 7.55 11.11
C ARG A 97 6.93 8.98 11.41
N PRO A 98 6.97 9.42 12.67
CA PRO A 98 7.67 10.66 13.01
C PRO A 98 9.14 10.55 12.56
N THR A 99 9.63 11.56 11.84
CA THR A 99 11.01 11.59 11.35
C THR A 99 12.00 12.03 12.45
N ALA A 100 11.50 12.75 13.46
CA ALA A 100 12.31 13.20 14.58
C ALA A 100 12.47 12.08 15.62
N PRO A 101 13.67 11.86 16.18
CA PRO A 101 13.87 10.93 17.29
C PRO A 101 13.11 11.44 18.51
N GLY A 102 12.34 10.55 19.13
CA GLY A 102 11.68 10.83 20.40
C GLY A 102 12.64 10.75 21.58
N PRO A 103 12.17 11.09 22.80
CA PRO A 103 13.00 11.06 24.02
C PRO A 103 13.58 9.67 24.37
N LYS A 104 13.04 8.60 23.76
CA LYS A 104 13.44 7.21 23.99
C LYS A 104 14.15 6.59 22.79
N ASP A 105 14.35 7.35 21.71
CA ASP A 105 14.98 6.85 20.50
C ASP A 105 16.49 7.13 20.57
N THR A 106 17.31 6.11 20.32
CA THR A 106 18.77 6.27 20.25
C THR A 106 19.16 7.06 19.00
N PRO A 107 20.11 8.02 19.09
CA PRO A 107 20.64 8.70 17.92
C PRO A 107 21.35 7.69 17.02
N MET A 108 21.29 7.90 15.70
CA MET A 108 21.88 6.99 14.72
C MET A 108 23.40 6.85 14.91
N ASP A 109 24.07 7.90 15.37
CA ASP A 109 25.52 7.92 15.59
C ASP A 109 25.97 6.79 16.54
N TYR A 110 25.24 6.57 17.64
CA TYR A 110 25.52 5.50 18.59
C TYR A 110 25.16 4.11 18.06
N VAL A 111 24.19 4.01 17.14
CA VAL A 111 23.77 2.72 16.58
C VAL A 111 24.76 2.23 15.52
N LEU A 112 25.33 3.16 14.75
CA LEU A 112 26.34 2.87 13.73
C LEU A 112 27.75 2.75 14.30
N GLU A 113 27.96 3.22 15.53
CA GLU A 113 29.21 3.03 16.25
C GLU A 113 29.51 1.53 16.39
N LYS A 114 30.58 1.09 15.73
CA LYS A 114 31.01 -0.31 15.75
C LYS A 114 31.80 -0.56 17.04
N THR A 115 31.09 -0.96 18.08
CA THR A 115 31.65 -1.18 19.43
C THR A 115 32.42 -2.50 19.58
N TYR A 116 32.33 -3.41 18.61
CA TYR A 116 33.03 -4.68 18.64
C TYR A 116 33.62 -5.01 17.27
N ASP A 117 34.91 -5.34 17.24
CA ASP A 117 35.53 -5.91 16.05
C ASP A 117 35.96 -7.36 16.28
N TYR A 118 35.29 -8.26 15.57
CA TYR A 118 35.49 -9.70 15.72
C TYR A 118 36.88 -10.18 15.30
N LYS A 119 37.59 -9.40 14.47
CA LYS A 119 38.93 -9.78 13.99
C LYS A 119 40.04 -9.41 14.97
N SER A 120 39.95 -8.22 15.58
CA SER A 120 40.95 -7.75 16.54
C SER A 120 40.61 -8.18 17.98
N GLY A 121 39.37 -8.58 18.27
CA GLY A 121 38.92 -8.91 19.62
C GLY A 121 38.74 -7.68 20.51
N GLU A 122 38.86 -6.48 19.94
CA GLU A 122 38.68 -5.21 20.63
C GLU A 122 37.19 -4.93 20.86
N GLY A 123 36.85 -4.44 22.05
CA GLY A 123 35.48 -4.08 22.43
C GLY A 123 34.75 -5.06 23.35
N MET A 124 35.35 -6.21 23.69
CA MET A 124 34.87 -7.01 24.83
C MET A 124 35.42 -6.43 26.14
N PRO A 125 34.57 -6.09 27.12
CA PRO A 125 35.06 -5.75 28.45
C PRO A 125 35.76 -6.96 29.07
N ASN A 126 36.85 -6.71 29.80
CA ASN A 126 37.47 -7.75 30.61
C ASN A 126 36.43 -8.24 31.63
N LEU A 127 36.09 -9.54 31.55
CA LEU A 127 35.18 -10.25 32.47
C LEU A 127 35.77 -10.34 33.88
#